data_AF-A0A959ICL6-F1
#
_entry.id   AF-A0A959ICL6-F1
#
_cell.length_a   1.000
_cell.length_b   1.000
_cell.length_c   1.000
_cell.angle_alpha   90.00
_cell.angle_beta   90.00
_cell.angle_gamma   90.00
#
_symmetry.space_group_name_H-M   'P 1'
#
loop_
_entity.id
_entity.type
_entity.pdbx_description
1 polymer ?
#
loop_
_entity_poly.entity_id
_entity_poly.type
_entity_poly.pdbx_seq_one_letter_code
_entity_poly.pdbx_strand_id
1 'polypeptide(L)'
;ATITVVVLQDIAVPTATATAGTITCANPQLTIDGSGSSTGPNFSYQWTTINGNIVAGANTLFPVVDAGGTYQLTVTNTTNGCQSTFIVGVGLDMAPPFADAGPPQTLTCGANAVLLDGTNSAAPGLSYQWTTTNGNIASGGNTLTPLVDATGLYTLTVTNNANGCT
;
A
#
# COMPACT_ATOMS: atom_id res chain seq x y z
N ALA A 1 -7.14 32.35 64.63
CA ALA A 1 -7.97 31.94 63.48
C ALA A 1 -7.09 31.09 62.57
N THR A 2 -7.56 29.92 62.17
CA THR A 2 -6.89 29.07 61.18
C THR A 2 -7.73 29.06 59.92
N ILE A 3 -7.11 29.26 58.77
CA ILE A 3 -7.73 29.07 57.46
C ILE A 3 -7.11 27.82 56.83
N THR A 4 -7.90 27.07 56.08
CA THR A 4 -7.44 25.93 55.30
C THR A 4 -7.67 26.20 53.82
N VAL A 5 -6.77 25.68 52.99
CA VAL A 5 -6.88 25.68 51.53
C VAL A 5 -6.87 24.23 51.07
N VAL A 6 -7.71 23.90 50.09
CA VAL A 6 -7.73 22.59 49.46
C VAL A 6 -6.92 22.62 48.16
N VAL A 7 -6.12 21.59 47.93
CA VAL A 7 -5.40 21.38 46.66
C VAL A 7 -6.14 20.30 45.90
N LEU A 8 -6.54 20.59 44.67
CA LEU A 8 -7.16 19.62 43.75
C LEU A 8 -6.11 19.12 42.75
N GLN A 9 -6.28 17.90 42.26
CA GLN A 9 -5.44 17.33 41.19
C GLN A 9 -6.27 17.04 39.95
N ASP A 10 -5.70 17.31 38.77
CA ASP A 10 -6.21 16.86 37.48
C ASP A 10 -5.14 15.97 36.82
N ILE A 11 -5.43 14.68 36.77
CA ILE A 11 -4.54 13.64 36.25
C ILE A 11 -5.24 12.80 35.17
N ALA A 12 -6.28 13.35 34.55
CA ALA A 12 -7.03 12.66 33.50
C ALA A 12 -6.16 12.54 32.24
N VAL A 13 -5.71 11.31 31.95
CA VAL A 13 -4.95 11.00 30.73
C VAL A 13 -5.86 11.01 29.50
N PRO A 14 -5.38 11.49 28.35
CA PRO A 14 -6.09 11.32 27.08
C PRO A 14 -6.08 9.85 26.64
N THR A 15 -6.99 9.51 25.72
CA THR A 15 -6.96 8.28 24.95
C THR A 15 -6.15 8.49 23.67
N ALA A 16 -5.25 7.56 23.36
CA ALA A 16 -4.55 7.48 22.08
C ALA A 16 -4.87 6.12 21.44
N THR A 17 -5.40 6.13 20.22
CA THR A 17 -5.63 4.94 19.40
C THR A 17 -5.50 5.28 17.92
N ALA A 18 -5.14 4.29 17.10
CA ALA A 18 -5.12 4.45 15.66
C ALA A 18 -5.29 3.12 14.92
N THR A 19 -5.76 3.19 13.68
CA THR A 19 -5.78 2.06 12.74
C THR A 19 -5.12 2.46 11.42
N ALA A 20 -4.47 1.52 10.77
CA ALA A 20 -3.80 1.72 9.50
C ALA A 20 -3.93 0.47 8.61
N GLY A 21 -3.71 0.65 7.31
CA GLY A 21 -3.69 -0.42 6.32
C GLY A 21 -2.30 -0.69 5.76
N THR A 22 -2.28 -1.13 4.50
CA THR A 22 -1.09 -1.49 3.73
C THR A 22 -0.97 -0.58 2.52
N ILE A 23 0.24 -0.09 2.26
CA ILE A 23 0.58 0.66 1.05
C ILE A 23 0.86 -0.34 -0.09
N THR A 24 0.31 -0.07 -1.27
CA THR A 24 0.42 -0.93 -2.44
C THR A 24 0.82 -0.14 -3.69
N CYS A 25 1.13 -0.81 -4.80
CA CYS A 25 1.39 -0.11 -6.07
C CYS A 25 0.15 0.67 -6.58
N ALA A 26 -1.06 0.17 -6.32
CA ALA A 26 -2.30 0.87 -6.65
C ALA A 26 -2.58 2.08 -5.74
N ASN A 27 -2.17 2.00 -4.47
CA ASN A 27 -2.35 3.05 -3.46
C ASN A 27 -1.00 3.34 -2.77
N PRO A 28 -0.15 4.19 -3.39
CA PRO A 28 1.19 4.47 -2.89
C PRO A 28 1.22 5.38 -1.65
N GLN A 29 0.05 5.90 -1.24
CA GLN A 29 -0.12 6.68 -0.04
C GLN A 29 -1.32 6.17 0.76
N LEU A 30 -1.25 6.35 2.07
CA LEU A 30 -2.26 5.92 3.03
C LEU A 30 -2.48 7.04 4.05
N THR A 31 -3.71 7.18 4.52
CA THR A 31 -4.04 7.99 5.70
C THR A 31 -4.21 7.06 6.90
N ILE A 32 -3.48 7.31 7.99
CA ILE A 32 -3.69 6.60 9.26
C ILE A 32 -4.92 7.20 9.95
N ASP A 33 -5.81 6.37 10.48
CA ASP A 33 -7.02 6.81 11.17
C ASP A 33 -6.83 6.82 12.69
N GLY A 34 -6.63 8.01 13.26
CA GLY A 34 -6.55 8.24 14.70
C GLY A 34 -7.87 8.65 15.37
N SER A 35 -9.01 8.58 14.68
CA SER A 35 -10.30 9.13 15.13
C SER A 35 -10.84 8.57 16.46
N GLY A 36 -10.34 7.40 16.90
CA GLY A 36 -10.65 6.83 18.22
C GLY A 36 -9.89 7.47 19.39
N SER A 37 -9.03 8.46 19.14
CA SER A 37 -8.29 9.21 20.18
C SER A 37 -9.14 10.30 20.82
N SER A 38 -8.70 10.83 21.96
CA SER A 38 -9.33 12.00 22.58
C SER A 38 -9.32 13.21 21.63
N THR A 39 -10.46 13.86 21.50
CA THR A 39 -10.67 14.99 20.59
C THR A 39 -11.15 16.24 21.32
N GLY A 40 -10.86 17.42 20.77
CA GLY A 40 -11.32 18.69 21.32
C GLY A 40 -10.25 19.77 21.23
N PRO A 41 -10.57 21.03 21.61
CA PRO A 41 -9.64 22.15 21.53
C PRO A 41 -8.47 22.03 22.51
N ASN A 42 -8.60 21.20 23.54
CA ASN A 42 -7.59 20.96 24.56
C ASN A 42 -6.72 19.72 24.30
N PHE A 43 -6.72 19.17 23.08
CA PHE A 43 -5.86 18.04 22.72
C PHE A 43 -4.96 18.40 21.54
N SER A 44 -3.68 18.04 21.66
CA SER A 44 -2.70 18.13 20.59
C SER A 44 -2.18 16.75 20.23
N TYR A 45 -1.86 16.57 18.95
CA TYR A 45 -1.40 15.30 18.38
C TYR A 45 0.01 15.46 17.85
N GLN A 46 0.80 14.41 17.93
CA GLN A 46 2.10 14.33 17.29
C GLN A 46 2.37 12.91 16.83
N TRP A 47 2.70 12.77 15.55
CA TRP A 47 3.11 11.53 14.92
C TRP A 47 4.62 11.49 14.73
N THR A 48 5.20 10.34 15.04
CA THR A 48 6.59 9.99 14.73
C THR A 48 6.62 8.61 14.09
N THR A 49 7.73 8.25 13.46
CA THR A 49 7.85 6.96 12.78
C THR A 49 9.24 6.35 12.94
N ILE A 50 9.27 5.01 12.92
CA ILE A 50 10.48 4.20 12.81
C ILE A 50 10.36 3.42 11.50
N ASN A 51 11.36 3.61 10.63
CA ASN A 51 11.44 3.01 9.29
C ASN A 51 10.29 3.37 8.34
N GLY A 52 9.50 4.41 8.62
CA GLY A 52 8.46 4.95 7.75
C GLY A 52 8.71 6.40 7.33
N ASN A 53 7.69 7.03 6.74
CA ASN A 53 7.72 8.42 6.27
C ASN A 53 6.34 9.07 6.37
N ILE A 54 6.29 10.27 6.95
CA ILE A 54 5.06 11.06 7.08
C ILE A 54 5.12 12.21 6.08
N VAL A 55 4.21 12.18 5.11
CA VAL A 55 4.13 13.17 4.03
C VAL A 55 3.46 14.46 4.52
N ALA A 56 2.39 14.32 5.30
CA ALA A 56 1.60 15.44 5.79
C ALA A 56 0.83 15.10 7.06
N GLY A 57 0.31 16.14 7.75
CA GLY A 57 -0.63 15.94 8.85
C GLY A 57 -0.04 15.32 10.11
N ALA A 58 1.29 15.42 10.32
CA ALA A 58 1.95 14.84 11.50
C ALA A 58 1.40 15.34 12.85
N ASN A 59 0.67 16.45 12.89
CA ASN A 59 0.03 16.99 14.10
C ASN A 59 -1.51 16.90 14.06
N THR A 60 -2.07 16.00 13.24
CA THR A 60 -3.52 15.76 13.13
C THR A 60 -3.85 14.30 13.49
N LEU A 61 -5.15 13.98 13.57
CA LEU A 61 -5.61 12.60 13.72
C LEU A 61 -5.51 11.78 12.42
N PHE A 62 -5.19 12.43 11.30
CA PHE A 62 -5.20 11.83 9.97
C PHE A 62 -3.92 12.17 9.21
N PRO A 63 -2.73 11.69 9.66
CA PRO A 63 -1.50 11.89 8.92
C PRO A 63 -1.52 11.07 7.63
N VAL A 64 -0.90 11.61 6.59
CA VAL A 64 -0.68 10.92 5.31
C VAL A 64 0.74 10.38 5.28
N VAL A 65 0.88 9.11 4.89
CA VAL A 65 2.14 8.36 4.87
C VAL A 65 2.31 7.64 3.54
N ASP A 66 3.56 7.39 3.13
CA ASP A 66 3.90 6.76 1.84
C ASP A 66 4.95 5.64 1.98
N ALA A 67 5.29 5.25 3.21
CA ALA A 67 6.17 4.13 3.50
C ALA A 67 5.58 3.20 4.56
N GLY A 68 5.78 1.90 4.39
CA GLY A 68 5.54 0.92 5.46
C GLY A 68 6.45 1.21 6.65
N GLY A 69 6.05 0.79 7.84
CA GLY A 69 6.84 1.04 9.05
C GLY A 69 5.98 1.11 10.29
N THR A 70 6.59 1.54 11.39
CA THR A 70 5.90 1.72 12.67
C THR A 70 5.67 3.20 12.91
N TYR A 71 4.44 3.58 13.22
CA TYR A 71 4.03 4.95 13.48
C TYR A 71 3.53 5.08 14.91
N GLN A 72 3.99 6.10 15.62
CA GLN A 72 3.60 6.37 17.00
C GLN A 72 2.83 7.70 17.06
N LEU A 73 1.60 7.62 17.54
CA LEU A 73 0.79 8.78 17.93
C LEU A 73 1.04 9.11 19.39
N THR A 74 1.30 10.38 19.68
CA THR A 74 1.27 10.96 21.03
C THR A 74 0.11 11.95 21.10
N VAL A 75 -0.82 11.73 22.03
CA VAL A 75 -1.92 12.64 22.35
C VAL A 75 -1.61 13.32 23.66
N THR A 76 -1.67 14.65 23.70
CA THR A 76 -1.45 15.45 24.90
C THR A 76 -2.72 16.24 25.23
N ASN A 77 -3.20 16.15 26.47
CA ASN A 77 -4.20 17.07 26.98
C ASN A 77 -3.49 18.37 27.41
N THR A 78 -3.73 19.45 26.69
CA THR A 78 -3.04 20.73 26.88
C THR A 78 -3.49 21.48 28.15
N THR A 79 -4.62 21.07 28.75
CA THR A 79 -5.11 21.66 30.00
C THR A 79 -4.34 21.16 31.22
N ASN A 80 -4.04 19.86 31.28
CA ASN A 80 -3.41 19.23 32.45
C ASN A 80 -2.01 18.65 32.16
N GLY A 81 -1.57 18.65 30.90
CA GLY A 81 -0.25 18.17 30.48
C GLY A 81 -0.13 16.64 30.39
N CYS A 82 -1.17 15.87 30.71
CA CYS A 82 -1.11 14.42 30.63
C CYS A 82 -1.02 13.93 29.17
N GLN A 83 -0.25 12.87 28.95
CA GLN A 83 -0.01 12.29 27.64
C GLN A 83 -0.39 10.81 27.58
N SER A 84 -0.73 10.35 26.38
CA SER A 84 -0.90 8.94 26.04
C SER A 84 -0.32 8.67 24.66
N THR A 85 0.21 7.47 24.46
CA THR A 85 0.86 7.07 23.20
C THR A 85 0.24 5.80 22.65
N PHE A 86 0.18 5.71 21.32
CA PHE A 86 -0.27 4.52 20.61
C PHE A 86 0.65 4.21 19.43
N ILE A 87 0.93 2.93 19.22
CA ILE A 87 1.77 2.45 18.11
C ILE A 87 0.90 1.69 17.12
N VAL A 88 1.01 2.02 15.85
CA VAL A 88 0.34 1.34 14.74
C VAL A 88 1.35 0.97 13.65
N GLY A 89 1.19 -0.23 13.08
CA GLY A 89 1.97 -0.67 11.94
C GLY A 89 1.29 -0.31 10.63
N VAL A 90 2.05 0.22 9.68
CA VAL A 90 1.63 0.37 8.27
C VAL A 90 2.33 -0.72 7.48
N GLY A 91 1.54 -1.55 6.79
CA GLY A 91 2.04 -2.60 5.93
C GLY A 91 2.62 -2.05 4.62
N LEU A 92 3.46 -2.84 3.96
CA LEU A 92 3.96 -2.58 2.62
C LEU A 92 3.80 -3.83 1.75
N ASP A 93 3.09 -3.71 0.65
CA ASP A 93 2.93 -4.76 -0.37
C ASP A 93 3.15 -4.14 -1.76
N MET A 94 4.42 -4.01 -2.12
CA MET A 94 4.87 -3.45 -3.41
C MET A 94 5.68 -4.45 -4.23
N ALA A 95 5.60 -5.74 -3.91
CA ALA A 95 6.30 -6.76 -4.65
C ALA A 95 5.59 -7.00 -6.00
N PRO A 96 6.27 -6.81 -7.14
CA PRO A 96 5.70 -7.18 -8.43
C PRO A 96 5.55 -8.71 -8.52
N PRO A 97 4.57 -9.20 -9.30
CA PRO A 97 4.46 -10.62 -9.57
C PRO A 97 5.64 -11.13 -10.40
N PHE A 98 5.88 -12.44 -10.34
CA PHE A 98 6.80 -13.08 -11.27
C PHE A 98 6.20 -13.09 -12.68
N ALA A 99 7.02 -12.75 -13.68
CA ALA A 99 6.64 -12.74 -15.08
C ALA A 99 7.68 -13.48 -15.92
N ASP A 100 7.21 -14.42 -16.74
CA ASP A 100 7.98 -15.21 -17.69
C ASP A 100 7.16 -15.37 -18.97
N ALA A 101 7.67 -14.86 -20.09
CA ALA A 101 7.03 -14.93 -21.40
C ALA A 101 7.37 -16.22 -22.18
N GLY A 102 8.17 -17.11 -21.57
CA GLY A 102 8.59 -18.36 -22.18
C GLY A 102 9.69 -18.20 -23.24
N PRO A 103 10.08 -19.33 -23.89
CA PRO A 103 11.11 -19.31 -24.91
C PRO A 103 10.62 -18.66 -26.23
N PRO A 104 11.54 -18.09 -27.05
CA PRO A 104 11.20 -17.56 -28.36
C PRO A 104 10.53 -18.62 -29.26
N GLN A 105 9.54 -18.19 -30.05
CA GLN A 105 8.85 -19.02 -31.02
C GLN A 105 9.27 -18.68 -32.45
N THR A 106 9.11 -19.63 -33.37
CA THR A 106 9.44 -19.46 -34.80
C THR A 106 8.23 -19.78 -35.68
N LEU A 107 7.82 -18.82 -36.50
CA LEU A 107 6.85 -19.05 -37.57
C LEU A 107 7.53 -19.72 -38.76
N THR A 108 6.85 -20.67 -39.39
CA THR A 108 7.36 -21.39 -40.56
C THR A 108 6.30 -21.40 -41.67
N CYS A 109 6.68 -21.75 -42.90
CA CYS A 109 5.71 -21.86 -43.99
C CYS A 109 4.60 -22.90 -43.75
N GLY A 110 4.83 -23.87 -42.85
CA GLY A 110 3.83 -24.87 -42.45
C GLY A 110 3.04 -24.50 -41.19
N ALA A 111 3.47 -23.46 -40.46
CA ALA A 111 2.87 -22.99 -39.22
C ALA A 111 2.86 -21.46 -39.20
N ASN A 112 1.78 -20.89 -39.73
CA ASN A 112 1.58 -19.44 -39.83
C ASN A 112 1.10 -18.81 -38.53
N ALA A 113 0.88 -19.60 -37.48
CA ALA A 113 0.57 -19.12 -36.14
C ALA A 113 1.19 -20.05 -35.08
N VAL A 114 1.56 -19.46 -33.95
CA VAL A 114 2.14 -20.17 -32.79
C VAL A 114 1.48 -19.67 -31.49
N LEU A 115 1.46 -20.51 -30.48
CA LEU A 115 1.09 -20.11 -29.12
C LEU A 115 2.34 -19.62 -28.39
N LEU A 116 2.25 -18.48 -27.72
CA LEU A 116 3.24 -18.10 -26.72
C LEU A 116 2.95 -18.85 -25.41
N ASP A 117 3.95 -19.02 -24.56
CA ASP A 117 3.82 -19.76 -23.30
C ASP A 117 4.25 -18.90 -22.12
N GLY A 118 3.27 -18.22 -21.52
CA GLY A 118 3.47 -17.46 -20.29
C GLY A 118 3.21 -18.28 -19.01
N THR A 119 2.94 -19.59 -19.10
CA THR A 119 2.32 -20.35 -18.00
C THR A 119 3.17 -20.43 -16.72
N ASN A 120 4.49 -20.24 -16.80
CA ASN A 120 5.36 -20.08 -15.63
C ASN A 120 5.02 -18.84 -14.77
N SER A 121 4.28 -17.88 -15.32
CA SER A 121 3.77 -16.69 -14.61
C SER A 121 2.50 -16.97 -13.79
N ALA A 122 1.94 -18.18 -13.86
CA ALA A 122 0.63 -18.46 -13.28
C ALA A 122 0.64 -18.44 -11.75
N ALA A 123 -0.18 -17.57 -11.16
CA ALA A 123 -0.51 -17.61 -9.74
C ALA A 123 -1.95 -17.09 -9.48
N PRO A 124 -2.56 -17.41 -8.33
CA PRO A 124 -3.87 -16.88 -7.96
C PRO A 124 -3.88 -15.35 -7.89
N GLY A 125 -4.99 -14.74 -8.32
CA GLY A 125 -5.17 -13.29 -8.20
C GLY A 125 -4.34 -12.46 -9.18
N LEU A 126 -3.74 -13.05 -10.21
CA LEU A 126 -3.03 -12.33 -11.26
C LEU A 126 -3.91 -12.07 -12.49
N SER A 127 -3.61 -11.00 -13.22
CA SER A 127 -4.10 -10.75 -14.58
C SER A 127 -2.93 -10.63 -15.56
N TYR A 128 -3.22 -10.85 -16.84
CA TYR A 128 -2.19 -10.98 -17.89
C TYR A 128 -2.57 -10.08 -19.07
N GLN A 129 -1.56 -9.48 -19.68
CA GLN A 129 -1.73 -8.71 -20.90
C GLN A 129 -0.50 -8.86 -21.79
N TRP A 130 -0.73 -9.32 -23.02
CA TRP A 130 0.27 -9.34 -24.06
C TRP A 130 0.18 -8.10 -24.91
N THR A 131 1.34 -7.50 -25.17
CA THR A 131 1.52 -6.42 -26.16
C THR A 131 2.57 -6.83 -27.17
N THR A 132 2.60 -6.17 -28.32
CA THR A 132 3.59 -6.46 -29.35
C THR A 132 4.11 -5.20 -30.02
N THR A 133 5.40 -5.21 -30.38
CA THR A 133 6.02 -4.23 -31.27
C THR A 133 6.31 -4.91 -32.60
N ASN A 134 5.71 -4.40 -33.68
CA ASN A 134 5.80 -4.92 -35.05
C ASN A 134 5.23 -6.35 -35.28
N GLY A 135 4.51 -6.93 -34.32
CA GLY A 135 3.81 -8.21 -34.48
C GLY A 135 2.28 -8.08 -34.51
N ASN A 136 1.60 -9.21 -34.38
CA ASN A 136 0.14 -9.32 -34.29
C ASN A 136 -0.28 -10.39 -33.28
N ILE A 137 -1.30 -10.10 -32.47
CA ILE A 137 -1.91 -11.04 -31.52
C ILE A 137 -3.27 -11.42 -32.10
N ALA A 138 -3.37 -12.63 -32.65
CA ALA A 138 -4.57 -13.11 -33.31
C ALA A 138 -5.72 -13.34 -32.31
N SER A 139 -5.41 -13.88 -31.13
CA SER A 139 -6.40 -14.06 -30.05
C SER A 139 -5.74 -14.32 -28.70
N GLY A 140 -6.53 -14.26 -27.61
CA GLY A 140 -6.05 -14.66 -26.29
C GLY A 140 -5.05 -13.71 -25.65
N GLY A 141 -4.99 -12.44 -26.07
CA GLY A 141 -4.02 -11.46 -25.56
C GLY A 141 -4.06 -11.22 -24.04
N ASN A 142 -5.13 -11.63 -23.35
CA ASN A 142 -5.24 -11.56 -21.89
C ASN A 142 -5.15 -12.95 -21.21
N THR A 143 -4.66 -13.96 -21.92
CA THR A 143 -4.43 -15.31 -21.38
C THR A 143 -2.93 -15.61 -21.33
N LEU A 144 -2.57 -16.72 -20.68
CA LEU A 144 -1.19 -17.18 -20.60
C LEU A 144 -0.69 -17.82 -21.90
N THR A 145 -1.59 -18.12 -22.84
CA THR A 145 -1.28 -18.79 -24.10
C THR A 145 -1.96 -18.08 -25.28
N PRO A 146 -1.55 -16.84 -25.62
CA PRO A 146 -2.10 -16.13 -26.77
C PRO A 146 -1.66 -16.79 -28.07
N LEU A 147 -2.51 -16.70 -29.09
CA LEU A 147 -2.16 -17.08 -30.46
C LEU A 147 -1.61 -15.87 -31.21
N VAL A 148 -0.45 -16.02 -31.83
CA VAL A 148 0.22 -14.98 -32.61
C VAL A 148 0.58 -15.49 -34.00
N ASP A 149 0.49 -14.62 -35.02
CA ASP A 149 0.61 -14.99 -36.43
C ASP A 149 1.52 -14.06 -37.25
N ALA A 150 2.27 -13.18 -36.57
CA ALA A 150 3.26 -12.32 -37.20
C ALA A 150 4.58 -12.34 -36.41
N THR A 151 5.68 -12.04 -37.09
CA THR A 151 6.97 -11.82 -36.43
C THR A 151 6.94 -10.50 -35.68
N GLY A 152 7.50 -10.44 -34.49
CA GLY A 152 7.59 -9.21 -33.70
C GLY A 152 8.15 -9.49 -32.32
N LEU A 153 8.35 -8.42 -31.55
CA LEU A 153 8.62 -8.55 -30.12
C LEU A 153 7.29 -8.65 -29.39
N TYR A 154 7.11 -9.67 -28.55
CA TYR A 154 5.93 -9.85 -27.71
C TYR A 154 6.32 -9.69 -26.25
N THR A 155 5.55 -8.93 -25.50
CA THR A 155 5.80 -8.61 -24.09
C THR A 155 4.59 -9.02 -23.26
N LEU A 156 4.82 -9.86 -22.26
CA LEU A 156 3.83 -10.23 -21.25
C LEU A 156 3.97 -9.27 -20.07
N THR A 157 2.89 -8.54 -19.77
CA THR A 157 2.71 -7.83 -18.50
C THR A 157 1.85 -8.69 -17.59
N VAL A 158 2.32 -8.91 -16.36
CA VAL A 158 1.60 -9.65 -15.32
C VAL A 158 1.26 -8.68 -14.21
N THR A 159 -0.01 -8.60 -13.81
CA THR A 159 -0.46 -7.69 -12.77
C THR A 159 -0.97 -8.48 -11.57
N ASN A 160 -0.51 -8.16 -10.36
CA ASN A 160 -1.11 -8.67 -9.14
C ASN A 160 -2.34 -7.81 -8.79
N ASN A 161 -3.54 -8.41 -8.82
CA ASN A 161 -4.78 -7.66 -8.64
C ASN A 161 -5.02 -7.21 -7.18
N ALA A 162 -4.28 -7.77 -6.21
CA ALA A 162 -4.39 -7.38 -4.81
C ALA A 162 -3.60 -6.10 -4.50
N ASN A 163 -2.39 -5.97 -5.06
CA ASN A 163 -1.50 -4.84 -4.78
C ASN A 163 -1.35 -3.86 -5.97
N GLY A 164 -1.79 -4.24 -7.16
CA GLY A 164 -1.72 -3.44 -8.39
C GLY A 164 -0.34 -3.37 -9.03
N CYS A 165 0.63 -4.16 -8.57
CA CYS A 165 1.99 -4.14 -9.11
C CYS A 165 2.07 -4.93 -10.42
N THR A 166 2.92 -4.45 -11.34
CA THR A 166 3.23 -5.04 -12.65
C THR A 166 4.72 -5.19 -12.86
#